data_AF-A0A4Q5SKD9-F1
#
_entry.id   AF-A0A4Q5SKD9-F1
#
_cell.length_a   1.000
_cell.length_b   1.000
_cell.length_c   1.000
_cell.angle_alpha   90.00
_cell.angle_beta   90.00
_cell.angle_gamma   90.00
#
_symmetry.space_group_name_H-M   'P 1'
#
loop_
_entity.id
_entity.type
_entity.pdbx_description
1 polymer ?
#
loop_
_entity_poly.entity_id
_entity_poly.type
_entity_poly.pdbx_seq_one_letter_code
_entity_poly.pdbx_strand_id
1 'polypeptide(L)'
;MRNPKLNVVVSIPFLIGLVTLLLNDHYLKYQYPGLITGKLSDFAGLFIFPLFISVFVNRYILVYYATAAFFIFWKFELSQPLIDVVADITRMPIGRTVDVSDLLALTILPVSYKFLQDQIGKLKANTITAPAIIACISVFAFVATSKGRETITRNLRVDKVYKLPFSKEAFFKKAVNKHKYDDSLSNVSDSLFYLYFSIPEHDAEVATVATIKQGTKQSLLIHLRTVTTIATRHNTEPLTRITAKDFGGYFEQNLRKVFYSNAPYMYFIRFDNKNILDAAQENDK
;
A
#
# COMPACT_ATOMS: atom_id res chain seq x y z
N MET A 1 25.52 -25.17 -21.10
CA MET A 1 24.68 -25.36 -22.31
C MET A 1 23.99 -24.05 -22.64
N ARG A 2 24.09 -23.57 -23.89
CA ARG A 2 23.37 -22.37 -24.36
C ARG A 2 21.88 -22.73 -24.47
N ASN A 3 21.06 -22.34 -23.50
CA ASN A 3 19.60 -22.50 -23.64
C ASN A 3 19.04 -21.29 -24.39
N PRO A 4 18.65 -21.43 -25.67
CA PRO A 4 18.19 -20.31 -26.49
C PRO A 4 16.99 -19.58 -25.87
N LYS A 5 16.21 -20.27 -25.02
CA LYS A 5 15.04 -19.72 -24.31
C LYS A 5 15.39 -18.63 -23.31
N LEU A 6 16.64 -18.58 -22.85
CA LEU A 6 17.14 -17.51 -21.96
C LEU A 6 17.06 -16.12 -22.60
N ASN A 7 16.91 -16.05 -23.93
CA ASN A 7 16.71 -14.77 -24.60
C ASN A 7 15.37 -14.10 -24.26
N VAL A 8 14.36 -14.87 -23.84
CA VAL A 8 13.05 -14.33 -23.48
C VAL A 8 13.18 -13.39 -22.29
N VAL A 9 13.97 -13.76 -21.27
CA VAL A 9 14.14 -12.96 -20.05
C VAL A 9 15.02 -11.72 -20.22
N VAL A 10 15.82 -11.66 -21.29
CA VAL A 10 16.63 -10.46 -21.61
C VAL A 10 15.96 -9.58 -22.68
N SER A 11 14.77 -9.96 -23.14
CA SER A 11 14.05 -9.20 -24.14
C SER A 11 13.53 -7.87 -23.59
N ILE A 12 13.49 -6.84 -24.43
CA ILE A 12 13.04 -5.50 -24.04
C ILE A 12 11.64 -5.53 -23.37
N PRO A 13 10.62 -6.23 -23.93
CA PRO A 13 9.30 -6.28 -23.29
C PRO A 13 9.32 -6.93 -21.91
N PHE A 14 10.11 -7.99 -21.73
CA PHE A 14 10.26 -8.63 -20.42
C PHE A 14 10.91 -7.69 -19.40
N LEU A 15 11.98 -7.00 -19.80
CA LEU A 15 12.68 -6.04 -18.94
C LEU A 15 11.77 -4.85 -18.57
N ILE A 16 10.98 -4.33 -19.52
CA ILE A 16 9.98 -3.29 -19.23
C ILE A 16 8.97 -3.78 -18.19
N GLY A 17 8.45 -5.00 -18.33
CA GLY A 17 7.53 -5.57 -17.34
C GLY A 17 8.18 -5.74 -15.97
N LEU A 18 9.43 -6.21 -15.92
CA LEU A 18 10.17 -6.39 -14.68
C LEU A 18 10.47 -5.06 -13.96
N VAL A 19 10.94 -4.05 -14.70
CA VAL A 19 11.16 -2.70 -14.14
C VAL A 19 9.84 -2.09 -13.69
N THR A 20 8.77 -2.25 -14.46
CA THR A 20 7.42 -1.78 -14.09
C THR A 20 6.98 -2.42 -12.77
N LEU A 21 7.13 -3.73 -12.62
CA LEU A 21 6.77 -4.45 -11.40
C LEU A 21 7.55 -3.92 -10.17
N LEU A 22 8.88 -3.85 -10.28
CA LEU A 22 9.74 -3.37 -9.20
C LEU A 22 9.49 -1.90 -8.84
N LEU A 23 9.41 -1.01 -9.84
CA LEU A 23 9.19 0.41 -9.61
C LEU A 23 7.80 0.66 -9.01
N ASN A 24 6.80 -0.08 -9.47
CA ASN A 24 5.45 0.07 -8.97
C ASN A 24 5.33 -0.38 -7.51
N ASP A 25 5.86 -1.56 -7.19
CA ASP A 25 5.71 -2.17 -5.87
C ASP A 25 6.57 -1.52 -4.78
N HIS A 26 7.73 -0.97 -5.16
CA HIS A 26 8.64 -0.32 -4.20
C HIS A 26 8.51 1.20 -4.12
N TYR A 27 8.00 1.87 -5.16
CA TYR A 27 7.97 3.34 -5.22
C TYR A 27 6.59 3.92 -5.53
N LEU A 28 5.95 3.51 -6.63
CA LEU A 28 4.71 4.18 -7.07
C LEU A 28 3.53 3.93 -6.13
N LYS A 29 3.37 2.71 -5.61
CA LYS A 29 2.34 2.42 -4.60
C LYS A 29 2.52 3.24 -3.33
N TYR A 30 3.74 3.68 -3.01
CA TYR A 30 4.02 4.54 -1.85
C TYR A 30 3.68 6.01 -2.13
N GLN A 31 4.13 6.56 -3.25
CA GLN A 31 3.95 7.99 -3.55
C GLN A 31 2.58 8.33 -4.13
N TYR A 32 1.97 7.41 -4.88
CA TYR A 32 0.72 7.61 -5.60
C TYR A 32 -0.23 6.41 -5.38
N PRO A 33 -0.77 6.26 -4.15
CA PRO A 33 -1.79 5.25 -3.89
C PRO A 33 -3.03 5.53 -4.75
N GLY A 34 -3.47 4.53 -5.53
CA GLY A 34 -4.64 4.66 -6.38
C GLY A 34 -4.98 3.37 -7.14
N LEU A 35 -6.13 3.37 -7.83
CA LEU A 35 -6.63 2.22 -8.59
C LEU A 35 -5.68 1.77 -9.71
N ILE A 36 -4.94 2.71 -10.30
CA ILE A 36 -4.03 2.44 -11.42
C ILE A 36 -2.77 1.70 -10.96
N THR A 37 -2.17 2.10 -9.83
CA THR A 37 -0.94 1.49 -9.32
C THR A 37 -1.17 0.09 -8.76
N GLY A 38 -2.39 -0.22 -8.29
CA GLY A 38 -2.79 -1.59 -7.96
C GLY A 38 -2.77 -2.51 -9.17
N LYS A 39 -3.45 -2.12 -10.25
CA LYS A 39 -3.63 -2.94 -11.47
C LYS A 39 -2.37 -3.09 -12.30
N LEU A 40 -1.51 -2.06 -12.32
CA LEU A 40 -0.27 -2.08 -13.10
C LEU A 40 0.62 -3.27 -12.75
N SER A 41 0.67 -3.65 -11.47
CA SER A 41 1.40 -4.82 -10.99
C SER A 41 0.83 -6.12 -11.56
N ASP A 42 -0.49 -6.26 -11.60
CA ASP A 42 -1.16 -7.46 -12.10
C ASP A 42 -0.92 -7.62 -13.61
N PHE A 43 -1.01 -6.54 -14.39
CA PHE A 43 -0.69 -6.56 -15.82
C PHE A 43 0.79 -6.89 -16.07
N ALA A 44 1.70 -6.25 -15.35
CA ALA A 44 3.14 -6.49 -15.51
C ALA A 44 3.49 -7.94 -15.12
N GLY A 45 2.99 -8.40 -13.97
CA GLY A 45 3.20 -9.75 -13.44
C GLY A 45 2.66 -10.83 -14.37
N LEU A 46 1.39 -10.72 -14.81
CA LEU A 46 0.79 -11.69 -15.74
C LEU A 46 1.46 -11.68 -17.12
N PHE A 47 2.07 -10.56 -17.53
CA PHE A 47 2.85 -10.53 -18.77
C PHE A 47 4.17 -11.31 -18.62
N ILE A 48 4.96 -11.06 -17.58
CA ILE A 48 6.33 -11.60 -17.45
C ILE A 48 6.41 -12.97 -16.75
N PHE A 49 5.49 -13.30 -15.85
CA PHE A 49 5.54 -14.55 -15.08
C PHE A 49 5.46 -15.82 -15.95
N PRO A 50 4.47 -16.00 -16.85
CA PRO A 50 4.41 -17.20 -17.68
C PRO A 50 5.58 -17.26 -18.69
N LEU A 51 6.11 -16.10 -19.12
CA LEU A 51 7.33 -16.03 -19.93
C LEU A 51 8.54 -16.58 -19.17
N PHE A 52 8.70 -16.17 -17.91
CA PHE A 52 9.77 -16.64 -17.04
C PHE A 52 9.70 -18.15 -16.82
N ILE A 53 8.53 -18.68 -16.46
CA ILE A 53 8.33 -20.12 -16.24
C ILE A 53 8.55 -20.93 -17.52
N SER A 54 8.17 -20.39 -18.69
CA SER A 54 8.37 -21.01 -20.00
C SER A 54 9.84 -21.19 -20.40
N VAL A 55 10.78 -20.53 -19.70
CA VAL A 55 12.22 -20.81 -19.84
C VAL A 55 12.57 -22.21 -19.33
N PHE A 56 11.90 -22.65 -18.27
CA PHE A 56 12.16 -23.91 -17.56
C PHE A 56 11.24 -25.05 -18.02
N VAL A 57 10.09 -24.73 -18.60
CA VAL A 57 9.05 -25.71 -18.97
C VAL A 57 8.75 -25.65 -20.48
N ASN A 58 8.68 -26.80 -21.14
CA ASN A 58 8.43 -26.88 -22.59
C ASN A 58 6.94 -26.83 -22.98
N ARG A 59 6.03 -27.12 -22.03
CA ARG A 59 4.58 -27.14 -22.25
C ARG A 59 3.97 -25.76 -22.00
N TYR A 60 4.31 -24.79 -22.83
CA TYR A 60 3.99 -23.37 -22.62
C TYR A 60 2.50 -23.14 -22.38
N ILE A 61 1.63 -23.75 -23.19
CA ILE A 61 0.19 -23.57 -23.05
C ILE A 61 -0.32 -23.93 -21.65
N LEU A 62 0.23 -24.98 -21.03
CA LEU A 62 -0.12 -25.37 -19.66
C LEU A 62 0.36 -24.34 -18.64
N VAL A 63 1.51 -23.72 -18.86
CA VAL A 63 2.01 -22.62 -18.00
C VAL A 63 1.04 -21.44 -18.02
N TYR A 64 0.52 -21.07 -19.19
CA TYR A 64 -0.44 -19.97 -19.32
C TYR A 64 -1.80 -20.31 -18.68
N TYR A 65 -2.33 -21.52 -18.91
CA TYR A 65 -3.56 -21.95 -18.24
C TYR A 65 -3.39 -22.04 -16.72
N ALA A 66 -2.27 -22.58 -16.24
CA ALA A 66 -1.97 -22.65 -14.82
C ALA A 66 -1.82 -21.27 -14.20
N THR A 67 -1.17 -20.33 -14.89
CA THR A 67 -1.04 -18.93 -14.44
C THR A 67 -2.41 -18.26 -14.35
N ALA A 68 -3.26 -18.42 -15.38
CA ALA A 68 -4.61 -17.89 -15.37
C ALA A 68 -5.46 -18.48 -14.23
N ALA A 69 -5.46 -19.81 -14.08
CA ALA A 69 -6.21 -20.50 -13.05
C ALA A 69 -5.74 -20.10 -11.64
N PHE A 70 -4.43 -20.02 -11.42
CA PHE A 70 -3.86 -19.56 -10.16
C PHE A 70 -4.26 -18.11 -9.86
N PHE A 71 -4.18 -17.21 -10.84
CA PHE A 71 -4.55 -15.80 -10.67
C PHE A 71 -6.03 -15.63 -10.36
N ILE A 72 -6.91 -16.35 -11.08
CA ILE A 72 -8.35 -16.38 -10.80
C ILE A 72 -8.57 -16.88 -9.37
N PHE A 73 -8.02 -18.03 -9.02
CA PHE A 73 -8.15 -18.61 -7.69
C PHE A 73 -7.71 -17.63 -6.59
N TRP A 74 -6.56 -16.98 -6.78
CA TRP A 74 -6.02 -16.00 -5.85
C TRP A 74 -6.92 -14.77 -5.68
N LYS A 75 -7.58 -14.29 -6.75
CA LYS A 75 -8.45 -13.11 -6.70
C LYS A 75 -9.87 -13.41 -6.21
N PHE A 76 -10.32 -14.66 -6.22
CA PHE A 76 -11.65 -15.05 -5.75
C PHE A 76 -11.71 -15.29 -4.23
N GLU A 77 -12.85 -15.02 -3.60
CA GLU A 77 -13.09 -15.24 -2.16
C GLU A 77 -12.86 -16.69 -1.71
N LEU A 78 -13.03 -17.66 -2.61
CA LEU A 78 -12.86 -19.08 -2.33
C LEU A 78 -11.45 -19.45 -1.83
N SER A 79 -10.43 -18.61 -2.09
CA SER A 79 -9.08 -18.85 -1.57
C SER A 79 -8.89 -18.44 -0.11
N GLN A 80 -9.82 -17.69 0.49
CA GLN A 80 -9.68 -17.17 1.85
C GLN A 80 -9.43 -18.28 2.90
N PRO A 81 -10.17 -19.41 2.93
CA PRO A 81 -9.94 -20.45 3.93
C PRO A 81 -8.53 -21.07 3.84
N LEU A 82 -7.98 -21.21 2.63
CA LEU A 82 -6.61 -21.72 2.46
C LEU A 82 -5.57 -20.69 2.91
N ILE A 83 -5.81 -19.41 2.63
CA ILE A 83 -4.93 -18.33 3.05
C ILE A 83 -4.87 -18.26 4.57
N ASP A 84 -6.02 -18.40 5.25
CA ASP A 84 -6.10 -18.36 6.71
C ASP A 84 -5.31 -19.53 7.33
N VAL A 85 -5.45 -20.75 6.78
CA VAL A 85 -4.66 -21.92 7.22
C VAL A 85 -3.15 -21.68 7.06
N VAL A 86 -2.73 -21.12 5.92
CA VAL A 86 -1.31 -20.81 5.69
C VAL A 86 -0.83 -19.71 6.62
N ALA A 87 -1.64 -18.68 6.85
CA ALA A 87 -1.32 -17.58 7.76
C ALA A 87 -1.17 -18.09 9.21
N ASP A 88 -2.02 -19.02 9.64
CA ASP A 88 -1.95 -19.65 10.96
C ASP A 88 -0.69 -20.50 11.13
N ILE A 89 -0.36 -21.32 10.12
CA ILE A 89 0.84 -22.17 10.13
C ILE A 89 2.11 -21.32 10.14
N THR A 90 2.15 -20.28 9.30
CA THR A 90 3.33 -19.42 9.14
C THR A 90 3.40 -18.31 10.20
N ARG A 91 2.33 -18.12 10.98
CA ARG A 91 2.13 -16.99 11.90
C ARG A 91 2.35 -15.64 11.23
N MET A 92 2.08 -15.57 9.92
CA MET A 92 2.24 -14.38 9.12
C MET A 92 0.90 -14.04 8.47
N PRO A 93 0.23 -12.96 8.89
CA PRO A 93 -0.96 -12.46 8.20
C PRO A 93 -0.63 -12.14 6.74
N ILE A 94 -1.42 -12.72 5.82
CA ILE A 94 -1.31 -12.48 4.38
C ILE A 94 -2.41 -11.50 4.00
N GLY A 95 -2.06 -10.21 3.92
CA GLY A 95 -2.98 -9.18 3.45
C GLY A 95 -3.30 -9.36 1.97
N ARG A 96 -4.56 -9.67 1.65
CA ARG A 96 -5.05 -9.84 0.28
C ARG A 96 -6.19 -8.86 0.00
N THR A 97 -6.13 -8.21 -1.15
CA THR A 97 -7.24 -7.44 -1.70
C THR A 97 -8.06 -8.31 -2.64
N VAL A 98 -9.36 -8.47 -2.36
CA VAL A 98 -10.32 -9.12 -3.25
C VAL A 98 -10.88 -8.04 -4.18
N ASP A 99 -10.45 -8.06 -5.45
CA ASP A 99 -10.97 -7.16 -6.47
C ASP A 99 -11.16 -7.94 -7.78
N VAL A 100 -12.43 -8.18 -8.13
CA VAL A 100 -12.80 -8.90 -9.36
C VAL A 100 -12.40 -8.12 -10.61
N SER A 101 -12.26 -6.80 -10.52
CA SER A 101 -11.83 -5.97 -11.65
C SER A 101 -10.37 -6.23 -12.04
N ASP A 102 -9.58 -6.87 -11.18
CA ASP A 102 -8.22 -7.32 -11.49
C ASP A 102 -8.20 -8.47 -12.50
N LEU A 103 -9.32 -9.19 -12.70
CA LEU A 103 -9.43 -10.19 -13.77
C LEU A 103 -9.28 -9.59 -15.16
N LEU A 104 -9.48 -8.27 -15.32
CA LEU A 104 -9.14 -7.56 -16.56
C LEU A 104 -7.67 -7.72 -16.94
N ALA A 105 -6.77 -7.93 -15.96
CA ALA A 105 -5.36 -8.16 -16.23
C ALA A 105 -5.10 -9.48 -16.99
N LEU A 106 -6.01 -10.47 -16.93
CA LEU A 106 -5.90 -11.71 -17.71
C LEU A 106 -5.87 -11.46 -19.22
N THR A 107 -6.40 -10.32 -19.69
CA THR A 107 -6.37 -9.92 -21.10
C THR A 107 -4.95 -9.76 -21.65
N ILE A 108 -3.95 -9.61 -20.79
CA ILE A 108 -2.55 -9.53 -21.20
C ILE A 108 -1.93 -10.89 -21.53
N LEU A 109 -2.52 -12.00 -21.06
CA LEU A 109 -1.96 -13.34 -21.25
C LEU A 109 -1.88 -13.75 -22.73
N PRO A 110 -2.90 -13.53 -23.59
CA PRO A 110 -2.78 -13.77 -25.03
C PRO A 110 -1.65 -12.97 -25.69
N VAL A 111 -1.44 -11.72 -25.25
CA VAL A 111 -0.36 -10.85 -25.76
C VAL A 111 1.01 -11.41 -25.36
N SER A 112 1.15 -11.80 -24.09
CA SER A 112 2.35 -12.47 -23.58
C SER A 112 2.64 -13.78 -24.32
N TYR A 113 1.62 -14.60 -24.57
CA TYR A 113 1.79 -15.87 -25.28
C TYR A 113 2.20 -15.68 -26.75
N LYS A 114 1.59 -14.72 -27.45
CA LYS A 114 1.99 -14.36 -28.81
C LYS A 114 3.45 -13.90 -28.85
N PHE A 115 3.84 -13.06 -27.89
CA PHE A 115 5.22 -12.63 -27.74
C PHE A 115 6.19 -13.81 -27.54
N LEU A 116 5.83 -14.78 -26.69
CA LEU A 116 6.63 -16.00 -26.50
C LEU A 116 6.84 -16.77 -27.82
N GLN A 117 5.77 -16.96 -28.61
CA GLN A 117 5.85 -17.64 -29.90
C GLN A 117 6.79 -16.92 -30.87
N ASP A 118 6.66 -15.59 -30.96
CA ASP A 118 7.52 -14.76 -31.81
C ASP A 118 8.98 -14.82 -31.39
N GLN A 119 9.26 -14.89 -30.08
CA GLN A 119 10.63 -15.02 -29.57
C GLN A 119 11.20 -16.42 -29.83
N ILE A 120 10.42 -17.48 -29.62
CA ILE A 120 10.85 -18.86 -29.87
C ILE A 120 11.28 -19.04 -31.33
N GLY A 121 10.59 -18.39 -32.28
CA GLY A 121 10.98 -18.40 -33.70
C GLY A 121 12.26 -17.62 -34.03
N LYS A 122 12.76 -16.76 -33.13
CA LYS A 122 13.88 -15.82 -33.36
C LYS A 122 15.10 -16.09 -32.48
N LEU A 123 15.13 -17.19 -31.73
CA LEU A 123 16.17 -17.42 -30.72
C LEU A 123 17.56 -17.62 -31.34
N LYS A 124 18.45 -16.63 -31.20
CA LYS A 124 19.89 -16.75 -31.46
C LYS A 124 20.65 -16.94 -30.15
N ALA A 125 21.52 -17.94 -30.03
CA ALA A 125 22.17 -18.23 -28.75
C ALA A 125 23.03 -17.05 -28.24
N ASN A 126 22.66 -16.49 -27.08
CA ASN A 126 23.37 -15.40 -26.43
C ASN A 126 24.25 -15.90 -25.26
N THR A 127 25.11 -15.04 -24.73
CA THR A 127 26.03 -15.35 -23.62
C THR A 127 25.26 -15.58 -22.30
N ILE A 128 25.68 -16.58 -21.50
CA ILE A 128 24.91 -17.19 -20.40
C ILE A 128 24.80 -16.32 -19.14
N THR A 129 25.65 -15.30 -18.97
CA THR A 129 25.77 -14.55 -17.70
C THR A 129 24.65 -13.54 -17.45
N ALA A 130 24.25 -12.76 -18.45
CA ALA A 130 23.17 -11.76 -18.28
C ALA A 130 21.79 -12.36 -17.94
N PRO A 131 21.35 -13.49 -18.56
CA PRO A 131 20.07 -14.10 -18.23
C PRO A 131 19.94 -14.62 -16.79
N ALA A 132 21.03 -15.11 -16.18
CA ALA A 132 21.00 -15.65 -14.82
C ALA A 132 20.74 -14.55 -13.78
N ILE A 133 21.40 -13.40 -13.92
CA ILE A 133 21.20 -12.24 -13.04
C ILE A 133 19.74 -11.75 -13.14
N ILE A 134 19.23 -11.60 -14.36
CA ILE A 134 17.85 -11.15 -14.58
C ILE A 134 16.84 -12.17 -14.04
N ALA A 135 17.14 -13.48 -14.14
CA ALA A 135 16.31 -14.51 -13.54
C ALA A 135 16.27 -14.39 -12.00
N CYS A 136 17.40 -14.17 -11.34
CA CYS A 136 17.44 -13.93 -9.89
C CYS A 136 16.63 -12.68 -9.50
N ILE A 137 16.77 -11.58 -10.25
CA ILE A 137 15.99 -10.35 -10.01
C ILE A 137 14.49 -10.61 -10.23
N SER A 138 14.13 -11.44 -11.21
CA SER A 138 12.73 -11.80 -11.48
C SER A 138 12.13 -12.61 -10.34
N VAL A 139 12.86 -13.60 -9.81
CA VAL A 139 12.43 -14.35 -8.61
C VAL A 139 12.22 -13.40 -7.44
N PHE A 140 13.15 -12.47 -7.21
CA PHE A 140 12.98 -11.44 -6.19
C PHE A 140 11.71 -10.61 -6.44
N ALA A 141 11.49 -10.12 -7.66
CA ALA A 141 10.33 -9.30 -8.00
C ALA A 141 8.99 -10.04 -7.81
N PHE A 142 8.93 -11.34 -8.09
CA PHE A 142 7.71 -12.14 -7.87
C PHE A 142 7.40 -12.42 -6.39
N VAL A 143 8.44 -12.47 -5.55
CA VAL A 143 8.30 -12.76 -4.11
C VAL A 143 8.19 -11.48 -3.28
N ALA A 144 8.76 -10.37 -3.75
CA ALA A 144 8.81 -9.08 -3.06
C ALA A 144 7.46 -8.36 -3.11
N THR A 145 6.42 -8.96 -2.53
CA THR A 145 5.12 -8.30 -2.36
C THR A 145 5.22 -7.26 -1.24
N SER A 146 4.77 -6.04 -1.53
CA SER A 146 4.64 -5.01 -0.50
C SER A 146 3.57 -5.46 0.52
N LYS A 147 3.93 -5.65 1.79
CA LYS A 147 2.94 -5.89 2.85
C LYS A 147 1.93 -4.74 2.87
N GLY A 148 0.65 -5.07 2.69
CA GLY A 148 -0.45 -4.13 2.94
C GLY A 148 -0.41 -3.63 4.38
N ARG A 149 -0.96 -2.45 4.64
CA ARG A 149 -1.10 -1.98 6.02
C ARG A 149 -2.19 -2.79 6.71
N GLU A 150 -1.82 -3.54 7.73
CA GLU A 150 -2.78 -4.14 8.66
C GLU A 150 -3.39 -3.03 9.52
N THR A 151 -4.71 -3.05 9.65
CA THR A 151 -5.44 -2.06 10.44
C THR A 151 -6.02 -2.71 11.68
N ILE A 152 -5.65 -2.20 12.84
CA ILE A 152 -6.21 -2.58 14.13
C ILE A 152 -7.26 -1.54 14.49
N THR A 153 -8.52 -1.97 14.68
CA THR A 153 -9.56 -1.11 15.26
C THR A 153 -9.44 -1.14 16.78
N ARG A 154 -9.30 0.04 17.37
CA ARG A 154 -9.22 0.26 18.83
C ARG A 154 -10.23 1.32 19.16
N ASN A 155 -11.06 1.15 20.19
CA ASN A 155 -11.90 2.23 20.71
C ASN A 155 -11.34 2.71 22.05
N LEU A 156 -10.12 3.25 22.02
CA LEU A 156 -9.38 3.61 23.23
C LEU A 156 -9.54 5.11 23.50
N ARG A 157 -10.19 5.45 24.63
CA ARG A 157 -10.32 6.84 25.08
C ARG A 157 -8.98 7.35 25.60
N VAL A 158 -8.58 8.52 25.11
CA VAL A 158 -7.36 9.24 25.51
C VAL A 158 -7.71 10.49 26.30
N ASP A 159 -8.75 11.22 25.88
CA ASP A 159 -9.30 12.42 26.54
C ASP A 159 -8.21 13.41 27.02
N LYS A 160 -7.26 13.76 26.14
CA LYS A 160 -6.15 14.67 26.43
C LYS A 160 -6.25 15.94 25.60
N VAL A 161 -6.04 17.09 26.26
CA VAL A 161 -6.14 18.43 25.63
C VAL A 161 -4.75 19.02 25.42
N TYR A 162 -4.49 19.49 24.21
CA TYR A 162 -3.25 20.16 23.81
C TYR A 162 -3.53 21.62 23.50
N LYS A 163 -2.75 22.52 24.09
CA LYS A 163 -2.80 23.95 23.83
C LYS A 163 -1.62 24.35 22.96
N LEU A 164 -1.91 24.92 21.80
CA LEU A 164 -0.93 25.34 20.81
C LEU A 164 -0.94 26.87 20.68
N PRO A 165 0.22 27.55 20.58
CA PRO A 165 0.36 29.00 20.55
C PRO A 165 0.20 29.57 19.12
N PHE A 166 -0.80 29.09 18.37
CA PHE A 166 -1.11 29.58 17.03
C PHE A 166 -2.60 29.43 16.72
N SER A 167 -3.07 30.06 15.64
CA SER A 167 -4.48 30.00 15.23
C SER A 167 -4.84 28.68 14.56
N LYS A 168 -6.15 28.37 14.55
CA LYS A 168 -6.72 27.24 13.82
C LYS A 168 -6.41 27.28 12.32
N GLU A 169 -6.40 28.47 11.73
CA GLU A 169 -6.00 28.67 10.33
C GLU A 169 -4.52 28.30 10.10
N ALA A 170 -3.62 28.74 10.99
CA ALA A 170 -2.20 28.40 10.90
C ALA A 170 -1.97 26.89 11.06
N PHE A 171 -2.80 26.20 11.84
CA PHE A 171 -2.77 24.75 11.94
C PHE A 171 -3.11 24.08 10.60
N PHE A 172 -4.26 24.41 10.00
CA PHE A 172 -4.69 23.78 8.76
C PHE A 172 -3.84 24.15 7.54
N LYS A 173 -3.14 25.27 7.57
CA LYS A 173 -2.16 25.62 6.53
C LYS A 173 -0.90 24.73 6.56
N LYS A 174 -0.53 24.23 7.74
CA LYS A 174 0.65 23.35 7.93
C LYS A 174 0.29 21.87 7.97
N ALA A 175 -0.88 21.52 8.51
CA ALA A 175 -1.39 20.16 8.51
C ALA A 175 -1.81 19.78 7.08
N VAL A 176 -1.60 18.52 6.70
CA VAL A 176 -1.92 18.05 5.35
C VAL A 176 -3.32 17.43 5.34
N ASN A 177 -4.19 17.90 4.46
CA ASN A 177 -5.48 17.24 4.21
C ASN A 177 -5.20 15.86 3.59
N LYS A 178 -5.67 14.79 4.23
CA LYS A 178 -5.35 13.42 3.82
C LYS A 178 -6.07 13.03 2.53
N HIS A 179 -7.37 13.31 2.43
CA HIS A 179 -8.19 12.88 1.30
C HIS A 179 -8.62 14.01 0.34
N LYS A 180 -8.17 15.26 0.56
CA LYS A 180 -8.40 16.42 -0.32
C LYS A 180 -9.87 16.60 -0.74
N TYR A 181 -10.81 16.31 0.15
CA TYR A 181 -12.21 16.70 -0.06
C TYR A 181 -12.34 18.23 -0.02
N ASP A 182 -13.39 18.78 -0.65
CA ASP A 182 -13.64 20.23 -0.73
C ASP A 182 -13.96 20.83 0.65
N ASP A 183 -12.91 21.08 1.42
CA ASP A 183 -12.97 21.72 2.73
C ASP A 183 -13.09 23.24 2.57
N SER A 184 -14.24 23.70 2.09
CA SER A 184 -14.60 25.12 2.22
C SER A 184 -14.55 25.53 3.71
N LEU A 185 -14.02 26.73 3.98
CA LEU A 185 -13.78 27.30 5.32
C LEU A 185 -15.04 27.32 6.23
N SER A 186 -16.24 27.15 5.68
CA SER A 186 -17.51 27.02 6.40
C SER A 186 -17.67 25.68 7.15
N ASN A 187 -16.98 24.61 6.74
CA ASN A 187 -17.08 23.28 7.39
C ASN A 187 -16.16 23.13 8.61
N VAL A 188 -15.38 24.17 8.92
CA VAL A 188 -14.30 24.14 9.90
C VAL A 188 -14.75 24.64 11.28
N SER A 189 -15.87 25.37 11.41
CA SER A 189 -16.38 25.82 12.71
C SER A 189 -17.05 24.69 13.48
N ASP A 190 -16.37 24.18 14.50
CA ASP A 190 -16.85 23.19 15.49
C ASP A 190 -17.20 21.77 15.00
N SER A 191 -16.48 21.29 13.98
CA SER A 191 -16.59 19.90 13.52
C SER A 191 -15.67 18.94 14.30
N LEU A 192 -16.05 17.65 14.34
CA LEU A 192 -15.16 16.56 14.71
C LEU A 192 -14.19 16.28 13.56
N PHE A 193 -12.94 15.98 13.89
CA PHE A 193 -11.90 15.68 12.91
C PHE A 193 -11.33 14.30 13.17
N TYR A 194 -10.98 13.59 12.09
CA TYR A 194 -9.99 12.53 12.17
C TYR A 194 -8.61 13.17 12.08
N LEU A 195 -7.81 13.03 13.13
CA LEU A 195 -6.40 13.40 13.13
C LEU A 195 -5.54 12.15 13.00
N TYR A 196 -4.59 12.21 12.08
CA TYR A 196 -3.64 11.13 11.85
C TYR A 196 -2.23 11.56 12.22
N PHE A 197 -1.53 10.70 12.94
CA PHE A 197 -0.13 10.90 13.30
C PHE A 197 0.67 9.59 13.24
N SER A 198 1.99 9.72 13.17
CA SER A 198 2.91 8.58 13.04
C SER A 198 3.38 8.03 14.38
N ILE A 199 3.65 6.73 14.43
CA ILE A 199 4.53 6.08 15.40
C ILE A 199 5.71 5.52 14.60
N PRO A 200 6.80 6.30 14.44
CA PRO A 200 7.89 5.97 13.52
C PRO A 200 8.56 4.63 13.83
N GLU A 201 8.67 4.25 15.11
CA GLU A 201 9.30 3.00 15.55
C GLU A 201 8.58 1.75 15.03
N HIS A 202 7.31 1.89 14.65
CA HIS A 202 6.45 0.80 14.20
C HIS A 202 5.92 0.99 12.77
N ASP A 203 6.42 1.98 12.01
CA ASP A 203 5.86 2.40 10.71
C ASP A 203 4.32 2.43 10.74
N ALA A 204 3.78 2.97 11.84
CA ALA A 204 2.36 2.94 12.12
C ALA A 204 1.74 4.34 11.99
N GLU A 205 0.54 4.39 11.42
CA GLU A 205 -0.30 5.57 11.36
C GLU A 205 -1.50 5.37 12.29
N VAL A 206 -1.69 6.28 13.23
CA VAL A 206 -2.79 6.26 14.19
C VAL A 206 -3.84 7.24 13.73
N ALA A 207 -5.09 6.80 13.63
CA ALA A 207 -6.25 7.67 13.45
C ALA A 207 -6.95 7.92 14.78
N THR A 208 -7.30 9.18 15.03
CA THR A 208 -7.96 9.60 16.26
C THR A 208 -9.10 10.56 15.97
N VAL A 209 -10.19 10.43 16.73
CA VAL A 209 -11.23 11.46 16.74
C VAL A 209 -10.78 12.58 17.67
N ALA A 210 -10.75 13.79 17.13
CA ALA A 210 -10.38 14.98 17.85
C ALA A 210 -11.37 16.12 17.61
N THR A 211 -11.42 17.05 18.56
CA THR A 211 -12.10 18.33 18.38
C THR A 211 -11.06 19.44 18.36
N ILE A 212 -11.15 20.33 17.37
CA ILE A 212 -10.21 21.44 17.20
C ILE A 212 -10.99 22.74 17.42
N LYS A 213 -10.73 23.41 18.54
CA LYS A 213 -11.39 24.66 18.93
C LYS A 213 -10.42 25.82 18.96
N GLN A 214 -10.85 26.97 18.45
CA GLN A 214 -10.11 28.21 18.68
C GLN A 214 -10.31 28.63 20.14
N GLY A 215 -9.22 28.87 20.87
CA GLY A 215 -9.26 29.50 22.19
C GLY A 215 -9.27 31.02 22.02
N THR A 216 -8.16 31.68 22.36
CA THR A 216 -7.92 33.11 22.08
C THR A 216 -7.42 33.33 20.64
N LYS A 217 -7.29 34.58 20.16
CA LYS A 217 -6.81 34.89 18.78
C LYS A 217 -5.51 34.17 18.36
N GLN A 218 -4.68 33.75 19.31
CA GLN A 218 -3.42 33.02 19.07
C GLN A 218 -3.29 31.73 19.87
N SER A 219 -4.40 31.13 20.32
CA SER A 219 -4.36 29.80 20.92
C SER A 219 -5.36 28.83 20.31
N LEU A 220 -4.88 27.64 20.00
CA LEU A 220 -5.66 26.53 19.49
C LEU A 220 -5.71 25.44 20.55
N LEU A 221 -6.90 24.88 20.76
CA LEU A 221 -7.12 23.74 21.64
C LEU A 221 -7.47 22.53 20.80
N ILE A 222 -6.65 21.49 20.89
CA ILE A 222 -6.92 20.19 20.29
C ILE A 222 -7.27 19.22 21.40
N HIS A 223 -8.52 18.75 21.41
CA HIS A 223 -8.97 17.71 22.31
C HIS A 223 -8.91 16.36 21.59
N LEU A 224 -7.91 15.55 21.94
CA LEU A 224 -7.74 14.19 21.43
C LEU A 224 -8.64 13.25 22.24
N ARG A 225 -9.73 12.75 21.63
CA ARG A 225 -10.79 12.02 22.36
C ARG A 225 -10.54 10.53 22.36
N THR A 226 -10.54 9.93 21.17
CA THR A 226 -10.54 8.47 21.01
C THR A 226 -9.62 8.08 19.88
N VAL A 227 -8.70 7.15 20.12
CA VAL A 227 -8.01 6.42 19.06
C VAL A 227 -8.99 5.43 18.47
N THR A 228 -9.16 5.42 17.14
CA THR A 228 -10.11 4.58 16.41
C THR A 228 -9.42 3.46 15.64
N THR A 229 -8.36 3.78 14.91
CA THR A 229 -7.63 2.81 14.11
C THR A 229 -6.13 3.04 14.17
N ILE A 230 -5.37 1.96 14.01
CA ILE A 230 -3.91 1.98 13.89
C ILE A 230 -3.55 1.12 12.68
N ALA A 231 -2.88 1.71 11.70
CA ALA A 231 -2.48 1.04 10.47
C ALA A 231 -0.96 0.89 10.42
N THR A 232 -0.43 -0.33 10.32
CA THR A 232 1.03 -0.60 10.25
C THR A 232 1.34 -1.63 9.18
N ARG A 233 2.58 -1.62 8.65
CA ARG A 233 3.11 -2.68 7.77
C ARG A 233 3.86 -3.78 8.53
N HIS A 234 4.04 -3.60 9.84
CA HIS A 234 4.76 -4.51 10.72
C HIS A 234 3.80 -5.29 11.63
N ASN A 235 4.35 -6.18 12.46
CA ASN A 235 3.57 -6.96 13.42
C ASN A 235 2.71 -6.01 14.28
N THR A 236 1.42 -6.30 14.37
CA THR A 236 0.42 -5.55 15.12
C THR A 236 0.49 -5.80 16.63
N GLU A 237 1.10 -6.91 17.07
CA GLU A 237 1.15 -7.32 18.47
C GLU A 237 1.74 -6.24 19.41
N PRO A 238 2.86 -5.56 19.10
CA PRO A 238 3.40 -4.50 19.96
C PRO A 238 2.43 -3.32 20.11
N LEU A 239 1.71 -2.98 19.04
CA LEU A 239 0.74 -1.88 19.02
C LEU A 239 -0.48 -2.17 19.91
N THR A 240 -0.78 -3.44 20.16
CA THR A 240 -1.88 -3.84 21.04
C THR A 240 -1.65 -3.49 22.51
N ARG A 241 -0.38 -3.29 22.90
CA ARG A 241 0.06 -3.03 24.29
C ARG A 241 0.23 -1.53 24.59
N ILE A 242 0.17 -0.68 23.56
CA ILE A 242 0.30 0.77 23.70
C ILE A 242 -0.89 1.33 24.48
N THR A 243 -0.61 2.11 25.51
CA THR A 243 -1.64 2.69 26.38
C THR A 243 -2.14 4.03 25.87
N ALA A 244 -3.26 4.52 26.42
CA ALA A 244 -3.80 5.84 26.09
C ALA A 244 -2.78 6.97 26.38
N LYS A 245 -1.97 6.82 27.43
CA LYS A 245 -0.92 7.77 27.81
C LYS A 245 0.17 7.85 26.74
N ASP A 246 0.56 6.70 26.19
CA ASP A 246 1.60 6.59 25.18
C ASP A 246 1.15 7.22 23.86
N PHE A 247 -0.09 6.98 23.42
CA PHE A 247 -0.66 7.66 22.25
C PHE A 247 -0.65 9.19 22.41
N GLY A 248 -0.95 9.69 23.60
CA GLY A 248 -0.81 11.10 23.89
C GLY A 248 0.63 11.60 23.78
N GLY A 249 1.62 10.79 24.21
CA GLY A 249 3.04 11.11 24.04
C GLY A 249 3.46 11.19 22.57
N TYR A 250 3.09 10.19 21.76
CA TYR A 250 3.38 10.17 20.33
C TYR A 250 2.73 11.34 19.58
N PHE A 251 1.48 11.68 19.91
CA PHE A 251 0.81 12.83 19.31
C PHE A 251 1.53 14.14 19.64
N GLU A 252 1.96 14.33 20.90
CA GLU A 252 2.73 15.51 21.30
C GLU A 252 4.08 15.61 20.56
N GLN A 253 4.77 14.48 20.38
CA GLN A 253 6.02 14.42 19.63
C GLN A 253 5.80 14.82 18.17
N ASN A 254 4.77 14.30 17.51
CA ASN A 254 4.42 14.68 16.13
C ASN A 254 4.09 16.17 16.04
N LEU A 255 3.33 16.73 17.00
CA LEU A 255 3.03 18.16 17.07
C LEU A 255 4.31 19.00 17.15
N ARG A 256 5.22 18.65 18.06
CA ARG A 256 6.50 19.35 18.22
C ARG A 256 7.31 19.29 16.93
N LYS A 257 7.43 18.10 16.35
CA LYS A 257 8.24 17.82 15.17
C LYS A 257 7.74 18.58 13.93
N VAL A 258 6.45 18.45 13.63
CA VAL A 258 5.81 19.05 12.44
C VAL A 258 5.74 20.57 12.55
N PHE A 259 5.38 21.12 13.70
CA PHE A 259 5.06 22.55 13.79
C PHE A 259 6.24 23.45 14.21
N TYR A 260 7.25 22.91 14.92
CA TYR A 260 8.32 23.71 15.51
C TYR A 260 9.72 23.41 14.99
N SER A 261 9.96 22.24 14.39
CA SER A 261 11.34 21.81 14.05
C SER A 261 11.53 21.35 12.61
N ASN A 262 10.62 21.69 11.68
CA ASN A 262 10.67 21.29 10.26
C ASN A 262 11.11 19.82 10.10
N ALA A 263 10.27 18.91 10.60
CA ALA A 263 10.63 17.51 10.78
C ALA A 263 10.93 16.71 9.50
N PRO A 264 11.73 15.63 9.62
CA PRO A 264 11.90 14.63 8.57
C PRO A 264 10.57 13.97 8.19
N TYR A 265 10.48 13.46 6.94
CA TYR A 265 9.30 12.84 6.32
C TYR A 265 8.55 11.78 7.17
N MET A 266 9.18 11.24 8.22
CA MET A 266 8.61 10.22 9.10
C MET A 266 7.54 10.77 10.05
N TYR A 267 7.58 12.06 10.44
CA TYR A 267 6.58 12.67 11.31
C TYR A 267 5.58 13.48 10.50
N PHE A 268 4.29 13.26 10.76
CA PHE A 268 3.23 14.01 10.09
C PHE A 268 2.03 14.21 10.99
N ILE A 269 1.27 15.27 10.68
CA ILE A 269 -0.08 15.46 11.18
C ILE A 269 -0.96 15.70 9.97
N ARG A 270 -1.90 14.77 9.76
CA ARG A 270 -2.92 14.88 8.71
C ARG A 270 -4.28 15.01 9.36
N PHE A 271 -5.24 15.54 8.60
CA PHE A 271 -6.60 15.67 9.06
C PHE A 271 -7.60 15.33 7.96
N ASP A 272 -8.78 14.88 8.39
CA ASP A 272 -10.01 14.88 7.60
C ASP A 272 -11.15 15.40 8.47
N ASN A 273 -12.12 16.10 7.88
CA ASN A 273 -13.39 16.38 8.55
C ASN A 273 -14.17 15.05 8.70
N LYS A 274 -14.52 14.69 9.94
CA LYS A 274 -15.18 13.41 10.24
C LYS A 274 -16.50 13.27 9.49
N ASN A 275 -17.33 14.30 9.49
CA ASN A 275 -18.67 14.23 8.90
C ASN A 275 -18.60 14.09 7.37
N ILE A 276 -17.64 14.76 6.74
CA ILE A 276 -17.42 14.69 5.29
C ILE A 276 -16.91 13.31 4.90
N LEU A 277 -15.92 12.78 5.64
CA LEU A 277 -15.35 11.47 5.34
C LEU A 277 -16.38 10.35 5.55
N ASP A 278 -17.12 10.38 6.66
CA ASP A 278 -18.14 9.36 6.93
C ASP A 278 -19.24 9.38 5.85
N ALA A 279 -19.70 10.57 5.42
CA ALA A 279 -20.68 10.69 4.34
C ALA A 279 -20.14 10.22 2.98
N ALA A 280 -18.87 10.46 2.67
CA ALA A 280 -18.24 9.94 1.46
C ALA A 280 -18.18 8.41 1.46
N GLN A 281 -17.83 7.80 2.59
CA GLN A 281 -17.76 6.34 2.75
C GLN A 281 -19.11 5.64 2.70
N GLU A 282 -20.20 6.33 3.06
CA GLU A 282 -21.56 5.81 2.91
C GLU A 282 -22.03 5.79 1.44
N ASN A 283 -21.57 6.73 0.62
CA ASN A 283 -21.94 6.79 -0.81
C ASN A 283 -21.17 5.78 -1.69
N ASP A 284 -20.02 5.28 -1.22
CA ASP A 284 -19.17 4.30 -1.92
C ASP A 284 -19.50 2.83 -1.56
N LYS A 285 -20.50 2.59 -0.69
CA LYS A 285 -21.00 1.24 -0.33
C LYS A 285 -22.21 0.83 -1.16
#